data_AF-A0A923DBN4-F1
#
_entry.id   AF-A0A923DBN4-F1
#
_cell.length_a   1.000
_cell.length_b   1.000
_cell.length_c   1.000
_cell.angle_alpha   90.00
_cell.angle_beta   90.00
_cell.angle_gamma   90.00
#
_symmetry.space_group_name_H-M   'P 1'
#
loop_
_entity.id
_entity.type
_entity.pdbx_description
1 polymer ?
#
loop_
_entity_poly.entity_id
_entity_poly.type
_entity_poly.pdbx_seq_one_letter_code
_entity_poly.pdbx_strand_id
1 'polypeptide(L)'
;MGKSCILFCNCGAGVITSDKSEQIKSMLENLDADVYQLDDFCGIVLNRKDFIRAIDQKYGRKIIVACYPRAIKNLLVQNDLEISGSQVLNFRELSSGEIKSRLKTDFLFAEGKASETLVESGLDVPAWYPVIDQPLCIDCGKCFKFCLFGVYTFGNKQLKVVNALACKNNCPACGRNCPTSAIIFPRLKESGVLAGAEPGSEPQMKGMATDKNLISTLNQRSALRRNIFKAGLMDMAEAERQKAMEELKKMN
;
A
#
# COMPACT_ATOMS: atom_id res chain seq x y z
N MET A 1 -25.50 26.46 -0.90
CA MET A 1 -24.95 25.11 -0.70
C MET A 1 -23.85 24.90 -1.73
N GLY A 2 -22.61 24.63 -1.30
CA GLY A 2 -21.49 24.40 -2.24
C GLY A 2 -21.76 23.15 -3.08
N LYS A 3 -21.29 23.13 -4.33
CA LYS A 3 -21.39 21.95 -5.20
C LYS A 3 -20.69 20.75 -4.56
N SER A 4 -21.23 19.55 -4.77
CA SER A 4 -20.63 18.27 -4.33
C SER A 4 -20.07 17.51 -5.52
N CYS A 5 -18.97 16.79 -5.32
CA CYS A 5 -18.45 15.85 -6.31
C CYS A 5 -18.14 14.48 -5.70
N ILE A 6 -18.04 13.48 -6.56
CA ILE A 6 -17.59 12.13 -6.20
C ILE A 6 -16.27 11.85 -6.92
N LEU A 7 -15.26 11.41 -6.19
CA LEU A 7 -13.99 10.93 -6.70
C LEU A 7 -13.95 9.42 -6.48
N PHE A 8 -13.97 8.63 -7.55
CA PHE A 8 -13.93 7.17 -7.44
C PHE A 8 -12.58 6.65 -7.94
N CYS A 9 -11.87 5.95 -7.06
CA CYS A 9 -10.60 5.30 -7.40
C CYS A 9 -10.85 3.92 -7.99
N ASN A 10 -10.51 3.73 -9.26
CA ASN A 10 -10.60 2.45 -9.97
C ASN A 10 -9.21 1.90 -10.29
N CYS A 11 -8.35 1.78 -9.27
CA CYS A 11 -6.97 1.36 -9.51
C CYS A 11 -6.85 -0.11 -9.91
N GLY A 12 -6.05 -0.37 -10.94
CA GLY A 12 -5.76 -1.73 -11.45
C GLY A 12 -4.89 -2.60 -10.52
N ALA A 13 -4.73 -2.24 -9.24
CA ALA A 13 -3.94 -3.02 -8.29
C ALA A 13 -4.64 -4.30 -7.79
N GLY A 14 -5.93 -4.50 -8.08
CA GLY A 14 -6.69 -5.62 -7.58
C GLY A 14 -6.94 -5.55 -6.07
N VAL A 15 -7.12 -4.33 -5.54
CA VAL A 15 -7.51 -4.09 -4.14
C VAL A 15 -8.97 -4.42 -3.87
N ILE A 16 -9.80 -4.45 -4.93
CA ILE A 16 -11.16 -4.96 -4.99
C ILE A 16 -11.30 -5.82 -6.25
N THR A 17 -12.37 -6.62 -6.32
CA THR A 17 -12.70 -7.42 -7.50
C THR A 17 -13.18 -6.54 -8.66
N SER A 18 -13.02 -7.01 -9.90
CA SER A 18 -13.55 -6.37 -11.11
C SER A 18 -15.04 -6.11 -10.99
N ASP A 19 -15.80 -7.13 -10.58
CA ASP A 19 -17.25 -7.08 -10.47
C ASP A 19 -17.70 -6.02 -9.47
N LYS A 20 -16.98 -5.87 -8.35
CA LYS A 20 -17.29 -4.84 -7.36
C LYS A 20 -16.99 -3.45 -7.91
N SER A 21 -15.90 -3.30 -8.65
CA SER A 21 -15.58 -2.03 -9.30
C SER A 21 -16.64 -1.64 -10.33
N GLU A 22 -17.07 -2.58 -11.17
CA GLU A 22 -18.14 -2.37 -12.15
C GLU A 22 -19.48 -2.03 -11.49
N GLN A 23 -19.84 -2.70 -10.40
CA GLN A 23 -21.04 -2.38 -9.61
C GLN A 23 -20.99 -0.95 -9.05
N ILE A 24 -19.85 -0.53 -8.50
CA ILE A 24 -19.68 0.83 -7.99
C ILE A 24 -19.77 1.83 -9.14
N LYS A 25 -19.11 1.56 -10.27
CA LYS A 25 -19.15 2.41 -11.46
C LYS A 25 -20.59 2.61 -11.95
N SER A 26 -21.31 1.51 -12.21
CA SER A 26 -22.70 1.56 -12.69
C SER A 26 -23.65 2.25 -11.69
N MET A 27 -23.40 2.08 -10.40
CA MET A 27 -24.15 2.81 -9.38
C MET A 27 -23.90 4.32 -9.44
N LEU A 28 -22.66 4.75 -9.64
CA LEU A 28 -22.31 6.17 -9.71
C LEU A 28 -22.84 6.86 -10.97
N GLU A 29 -22.93 6.14 -12.09
CA GLU A 29 -23.54 6.61 -13.36
C GLU A 29 -25.00 7.06 -13.18
N ASN A 30 -25.71 6.47 -12.21
CA ASN A 30 -27.12 6.70 -11.93
C ASN A 30 -27.39 7.74 -10.82
N LEU A 31 -26.38 8.55 -10.47
CA LEU A 31 -26.52 9.63 -9.49
C LEU A 31 -26.38 10.99 -10.19
N ASP A 32 -27.21 11.96 -9.80
CA ASP A 32 -27.07 13.35 -10.22
C ASP A 32 -25.88 14.01 -9.49
N ALA A 33 -24.68 13.76 -10.00
CA ALA A 33 -23.43 14.21 -9.41
C ALA A 33 -22.32 14.42 -10.46
N ASP A 34 -21.38 15.31 -10.15
CA ASP A 34 -20.10 15.38 -10.86
C ASP A 34 -19.22 14.21 -10.38
N VAL A 35 -18.96 13.24 -11.25
CA VAL A 35 -18.22 12.01 -10.94
C VAL A 35 -16.89 12.00 -11.67
N TYR A 36 -15.81 11.95 -10.90
CA TYR A 36 -14.44 11.82 -11.41
C TYR A 36 -13.97 10.38 -11.25
N GLN A 37 -13.82 9.70 -12.38
CA GLN A 37 -13.35 8.32 -12.50
C GLN A 37 -11.82 8.33 -12.58
N LEU A 38 -11.17 7.91 -11.50
CA LEU A 38 -9.73 8.03 -11.33
C LEU A 38 -9.07 6.68 -11.61
N ASP A 39 -8.17 6.62 -12.59
CA ASP A 39 -7.42 5.39 -12.95
C ASP A 39 -6.54 4.89 -11.80
N ASP A 40 -5.97 5.80 -11.02
CA ASP A 40 -5.09 5.53 -9.90
C ASP A 40 -4.99 6.76 -9.00
N PHE A 41 -5.76 6.77 -7.91
CA PHE A 41 -5.70 7.87 -6.95
C PHE A 41 -4.29 8.11 -6.38
N CYS A 42 -3.51 7.04 -6.17
CA CYS A 42 -2.13 7.17 -5.68
C CYS A 42 -1.22 7.83 -6.72
N GLY A 43 -1.45 7.52 -8.00
CA GLY A 43 -0.72 8.14 -9.11
C GLY A 43 -1.12 9.59 -9.33
N ILE A 44 -2.42 9.91 -9.28
CA ILE A 44 -2.96 11.26 -9.44
C ILE A 44 -2.47 12.18 -8.33
N VAL A 45 -2.49 11.73 -7.07
CA VAL A 45 -1.95 12.52 -5.94
C VAL A 45 -0.46 12.81 -6.12
N LEU A 46 0.30 11.88 -6.69
CA LEU A 46 1.73 12.05 -6.90
C LEU A 46 2.04 13.00 -8.08
N ASN A 47 1.35 12.82 -9.22
CA ASN A 47 1.72 13.42 -10.52
C ASN A 47 0.79 14.55 -10.98
N ARG A 48 -0.44 14.62 -10.47
CA ARG A 48 -1.50 15.54 -10.89
C ARG A 48 -1.99 16.41 -9.72
N LYS A 49 -1.05 16.97 -8.95
CA LYS A 49 -1.35 17.79 -7.76
C LYS A 49 -2.29 18.96 -8.04
N ASP A 50 -2.16 19.60 -9.20
CA ASP A 50 -3.01 20.73 -9.58
C ASP A 50 -4.47 20.32 -9.82
N PHE A 51 -4.71 19.10 -10.30
CA PHE A 51 -6.07 18.56 -10.39
C PHE A 51 -6.71 18.45 -9.01
N ILE A 52 -6.00 17.89 -8.03
CA ILE A 52 -6.50 17.76 -6.66
C ILE A 52 -6.83 19.13 -6.06
N ARG A 53 -5.95 20.12 -6.26
CA ARG A 53 -6.17 21.50 -5.81
C ARG A 53 -7.37 22.16 -6.49
N ALA A 54 -7.54 21.94 -7.80
CA ALA A 54 -8.68 22.45 -8.55
C ALA A 54 -10.02 21.85 -8.04
N ILE A 55 -10.03 20.55 -7.73
CA ILE A 55 -11.19 19.90 -7.11
C ILE A 55 -11.47 20.48 -5.72
N ASP A 56 -10.42 20.74 -4.93
CA ASP A 56 -10.57 21.31 -3.60
C ASP A 56 -11.21 22.71 -3.64
N GLN A 57 -10.81 23.54 -4.60
CA GLN A 57 -11.34 24.89 -4.81
C GLN A 57 -12.75 24.90 -5.42
N LYS A 58 -13.04 23.96 -6.35
CA LYS A 58 -14.30 23.95 -7.11
C LYS A 58 -15.50 23.45 -6.29
N TYR A 59 -15.27 22.52 -5.36
CA TYR A 59 -16.36 21.84 -4.64
C TYR A 59 -16.32 22.16 -3.15
N GLY A 60 -17.49 22.27 -2.52
CA GLY A 60 -17.59 22.45 -1.06
C GLY A 60 -17.54 21.12 -0.30
N ARG A 61 -18.02 20.05 -0.94
CA ARG A 61 -18.07 18.70 -0.37
C ARG A 61 -17.52 17.69 -1.39
N LYS A 62 -16.64 16.80 -0.96
CA LYS A 62 -16.02 15.80 -1.83
C LYS A 62 -16.17 14.41 -1.24
N ILE A 63 -16.82 13.50 -1.94
CA ILE A 63 -16.94 12.11 -1.50
C ILE A 63 -15.91 11.28 -2.26
N ILE A 64 -14.95 10.74 -1.53
CA ILE A 64 -13.85 9.95 -2.09
C ILE A 64 -14.18 8.48 -1.87
N VAL A 65 -14.65 7.80 -2.92
CA VAL A 65 -14.85 6.35 -2.90
C VAL A 65 -13.52 5.70 -3.25
N ALA A 66 -12.78 5.28 -2.22
CA ALA A 66 -11.40 4.80 -2.38
C ALA A 66 -11.03 3.72 -1.35
N CYS A 67 -9.73 3.45 -1.20
CA CYS A 67 -9.17 2.61 -0.14
C CYS A 67 -9.40 3.22 1.26
N TYR A 68 -8.78 2.62 2.27
CA TYR A 68 -8.87 3.04 3.67
C TYR A 68 -8.71 4.56 3.90
N PRO A 69 -9.53 5.19 4.75
CA PRO A 69 -9.45 6.63 5.03
C PRO A 69 -8.07 7.07 5.55
N ARG A 70 -7.46 6.29 6.44
CA ARG A 70 -6.11 6.51 6.95
C ARG A 70 -5.03 6.47 5.85
N ALA A 71 -5.17 5.59 4.84
CA ALA A 71 -4.29 5.59 3.69
C ALA A 71 -4.45 6.87 2.86
N ILE A 72 -5.69 7.25 2.53
CA ILE A 72 -5.99 8.43 1.70
C ILE A 72 -5.53 9.72 2.38
N LYS A 73 -5.81 9.88 3.68
CA LYS A 73 -5.38 11.05 4.45
C LYS A 73 -3.87 11.21 4.44
N ASN A 74 -3.13 10.16 4.83
CA ASN A 74 -1.67 10.22 4.90
C ASN A 74 -1.02 10.35 3.53
N LEU A 75 -1.65 9.79 2.48
CA LEU A 75 -1.21 9.92 1.10
C LEU A 75 -1.27 11.38 0.63
N LEU A 76 -2.37 12.09 0.93
CA LEU A 76 -2.53 13.51 0.62
C LEU A 76 -1.50 14.36 1.38
N VAL A 77 -1.40 14.17 2.70
CA VAL A 77 -0.47 14.90 3.56
C VAL A 77 0.98 14.69 3.13
N GLN A 78 1.38 13.45 2.81
CA GLN A 78 2.74 13.16 2.34
C GLN A 78 3.08 13.88 1.03
N ASN A 79 2.08 14.26 0.23
CA ASN A 79 2.25 14.95 -1.04
C ASN A 79 1.96 16.46 -0.97
N ASP A 80 1.87 17.02 0.24
CA ASP A 80 1.56 18.43 0.50
C ASP A 80 0.21 18.86 -0.08
N LEU A 81 -0.79 17.98 0.05
CA LEU A 81 -2.16 18.20 -0.38
C LEU A 81 -3.12 18.08 0.79
N GLU A 82 -4.19 18.86 0.72
CA GLU A 82 -5.34 18.78 1.61
C GLU A 82 -6.61 18.86 0.76
N ILE A 83 -7.66 18.15 1.18
CA ILE A 83 -8.98 18.23 0.54
C ILE A 83 -10.00 18.56 1.63
N SER A 84 -10.40 19.82 1.69
CA SER A 84 -11.36 20.36 2.64
C SER A 84 -12.77 19.82 2.37
N GLY A 85 -13.49 19.47 3.44
CA GLY A 85 -14.84 18.92 3.31
C GLY A 85 -14.89 17.57 2.59
N SER A 86 -13.80 16.80 2.66
CA SER A 86 -13.74 15.45 2.11
C SER A 86 -14.27 14.41 3.09
N GLN A 87 -14.95 13.39 2.57
CA GLN A 87 -15.27 12.16 3.29
C GLN A 87 -14.88 10.95 2.46
N VAL A 88 -14.19 9.99 3.07
CA VAL A 88 -13.72 8.79 2.39
C VAL A 88 -14.68 7.63 2.66
N LEU A 89 -15.25 7.07 1.61
CA LEU A 89 -15.98 5.80 1.65
C LEU A 89 -15.04 4.66 1.29
N ASN A 90 -14.69 3.85 2.29
CA ASN A 90 -13.77 2.72 2.13
C ASN A 90 -14.42 1.58 1.34
N PHE A 91 -14.14 1.48 0.04
CA PHE A 91 -14.67 0.40 -0.78
C PHE A 91 -14.13 -0.98 -0.41
N ARG A 92 -13.09 -1.09 0.44
CA ARG A 92 -12.49 -2.38 0.79
C ARG A 92 -13.33 -3.10 1.84
N GLU A 93 -14.00 -2.34 2.68
CA GLU A 93 -14.83 -2.85 3.78
C GLU A 93 -16.31 -2.72 3.45
N LEU A 94 -16.73 -1.60 2.86
CA LEU A 94 -18.12 -1.39 2.49
C LEU A 94 -18.48 -2.19 1.24
N SER A 95 -19.64 -2.84 1.25
CA SER A 95 -20.26 -3.41 0.05
C SER A 95 -20.73 -2.32 -0.92
N SER A 96 -20.95 -2.69 -2.19
CA SER A 96 -21.51 -1.78 -3.20
C SER A 96 -22.87 -1.20 -2.77
N GLY A 97 -23.71 -2.02 -2.12
CA GLY A 97 -24.99 -1.59 -1.57
C GLY A 97 -24.88 -0.58 -0.43
N GLU A 98 -23.92 -0.77 0.50
CA GLU A 98 -23.69 0.19 1.60
C GLU A 98 -23.15 1.52 1.07
N ILE A 99 -22.24 1.49 0.09
CA ILE A 99 -21.75 2.71 -0.57
C ILE A 99 -22.94 3.45 -1.21
N LYS A 100 -23.82 2.73 -1.92
CA LYS A 100 -25.05 3.31 -2.52
C LYS A 100 -25.92 3.96 -1.47
N SER A 101 -26.15 3.24 -0.38
CA SER A 101 -26.99 3.71 0.72
C SER A 101 -26.43 5.02 1.27
N ARG A 102 -25.15 5.06 1.66
CA ARG A 102 -24.52 6.27 2.22
C ARG A 102 -24.53 7.45 1.25
N LEU A 103 -24.28 7.22 -0.04
CA LEU A 103 -24.37 8.27 -1.07
C LEU A 103 -25.75 8.92 -1.12
N LYS A 104 -26.82 8.14 -0.95
CA LYS A 104 -28.19 8.65 -0.96
C LYS A 104 -28.64 9.22 0.39
N THR A 105 -28.35 8.53 1.49
CA THR A 105 -28.87 8.89 2.83
C THR A 105 -28.04 9.95 3.51
N ASP A 106 -26.71 9.79 3.50
CA ASP A 106 -25.80 10.61 4.30
C ASP A 106 -25.38 11.85 3.48
N PHE A 107 -25.22 11.66 2.17
CA PHE A 107 -24.75 12.71 1.25
C PHE A 107 -25.84 13.35 0.40
N LEU A 108 -27.05 12.78 0.40
CA LEU A 108 -28.24 13.31 -0.28
C LEU A 108 -28.08 13.47 -1.79
N PHE A 109 -27.32 12.57 -2.45
CA PHE A 109 -27.30 12.53 -3.91
C PHE A 109 -28.63 11.99 -4.45
N ALA A 110 -29.24 12.73 -5.38
CA ALA A 110 -30.46 12.32 -6.06
C ALA A 110 -30.18 11.28 -7.15
N GLU A 111 -31.20 10.51 -7.52
CA GLU A 111 -31.13 9.70 -8.74
C GLU A 111 -31.15 10.61 -9.96
N GLY A 112 -30.30 10.30 -10.94
CA GLY A 112 -30.17 11.10 -12.14
C GLY A 112 -29.06 10.57 -13.03
N LYS A 113 -28.53 11.44 -13.89
CA LYS A 113 -27.45 11.09 -14.81
C LYS A 113 -26.18 11.81 -14.37
N ALA A 114 -25.13 11.05 -14.09
CA ALA A 114 -23.85 11.62 -13.69
C ALA A 114 -23.18 12.43 -14.81
N SER A 115 -22.50 13.51 -14.43
CA SER A 115 -21.50 14.16 -15.29
C SER A 115 -20.15 13.50 -15.03
N GLU A 116 -19.80 12.53 -15.87
CA GLU A 116 -18.58 11.73 -15.69
C GLU A 116 -17.36 12.34 -16.38
N THR A 117 -16.23 12.31 -15.68
CA THR A 117 -14.92 12.69 -16.22
C THR A 117 -13.90 11.61 -15.87
N LEU A 118 -13.25 11.03 -16.88
CA LEU A 118 -12.11 10.15 -16.70
C LEU A 118 -10.85 10.97 -16.43
N VAL A 119 -10.09 10.59 -15.41
CA VAL A 119 -8.85 11.26 -15.01
C VAL A 119 -7.75 10.22 -14.92
N GLU A 120 -6.75 10.40 -15.78
CA GLU A 120 -5.56 9.55 -15.81
C GLU A 120 -4.42 10.17 -14.99
N SER A 121 -3.70 9.32 -14.27
CA SER A 121 -2.53 9.66 -13.48
C SER A 121 -1.36 10.17 -14.34
N GLY A 122 -1.27 9.69 -15.59
CA GLY A 122 -0.17 10.00 -16.50
C GLY A 122 1.17 9.41 -16.05
N LEU A 123 1.17 8.35 -15.25
CA LEU A 123 2.36 7.62 -14.85
C LEU A 123 2.56 6.38 -15.72
N ASP A 124 3.77 6.18 -16.23
CA ASP A 124 4.14 4.98 -17.00
C ASP A 124 4.32 3.73 -16.13
N VAL A 125 4.47 3.93 -14.82
CA VAL A 125 4.67 2.87 -13.84
C VAL A 125 3.55 2.89 -12.80
N PRO A 126 3.17 1.72 -12.25
CA PRO A 126 2.25 1.68 -11.13
C PRO A 126 2.75 2.56 -9.98
N ALA A 127 1.88 3.43 -9.46
CA ALA A 127 2.06 4.21 -8.24
C ALA A 127 2.15 3.33 -6.96
N TRP A 128 3.07 2.37 -6.94
CA TRP A 128 3.38 1.53 -5.79
C TRP A 128 4.46 2.20 -4.95
N TYR A 129 4.10 2.75 -3.80
CA TYR A 129 5.06 3.37 -2.90
C TYR A 129 4.54 3.42 -1.46
N PRO A 130 5.45 3.53 -0.47
CA PRO A 130 5.07 3.68 0.93
C PRO A 130 4.47 5.06 1.21
N VAL A 131 3.46 5.08 2.06
CA VAL A 131 2.87 6.27 2.66
C VAL A 131 3.15 6.24 4.15
N ILE A 132 3.69 7.34 4.70
CA ILE A 132 4.05 7.45 6.11
C ILE A 132 2.89 8.09 6.88
N ASP A 133 2.41 7.38 7.89
CA ASP A 133 1.50 7.88 8.91
C ASP A 133 2.29 8.61 10.00
N GLN A 134 2.47 9.92 9.83
CA GLN A 134 3.34 10.74 10.67
C GLN A 134 2.98 10.66 12.17
N PRO A 135 1.69 10.71 12.59
CA PRO A 135 1.30 10.52 13.99
C PRO A 135 1.79 9.22 14.65
N LEU A 136 1.99 8.15 13.89
CA LEU A 136 2.48 6.86 14.42
C LEU A 136 3.99 6.66 14.22
N CYS A 137 4.62 7.49 13.39
CA CYS A 137 6.03 7.35 13.07
C CYS A 137 6.87 7.89 14.23
N ILE A 138 7.70 7.03 14.83
CA ILE A 138 8.62 7.41 15.91
C ILE A 138 10.03 7.76 15.40
N ASP A 139 10.16 8.03 14.09
CA ASP A 139 11.43 8.35 13.42
C ASP A 139 12.59 7.39 13.73
N CYS A 140 12.30 6.08 13.87
CA CYS A 140 13.32 5.08 14.20
C CYS A 140 14.28 4.75 13.03
N GLY A 141 13.97 5.19 11.81
CA GLY A 141 14.80 4.99 10.62
C GLY A 141 14.93 3.55 10.11
N LYS A 142 14.21 2.57 10.68
CA LYS A 142 14.31 1.14 10.27
C LYS A 142 13.90 0.93 8.81
N CYS A 143 12.82 1.58 8.35
CA CYS A 143 12.35 1.50 6.97
C CYS A 143 13.35 2.10 5.97
N PHE A 144 14.03 3.20 6.33
CA PHE A 144 15.11 3.78 5.55
C PHE A 144 16.28 2.80 5.41
N LYS A 145 16.77 2.24 6.53
CA LYS A 145 17.87 1.25 6.54
C LYS A 145 17.54 -0.03 5.77
N PHE A 146 16.27 -0.43 5.75
CA PHE A 146 15.81 -1.62 5.03
C PHE A 146 15.70 -1.40 3.52
N CYS A 147 15.40 -0.18 3.07
CA CYS A 147 15.11 0.08 1.68
C CYS A 147 16.39 0.18 0.83
N LEU A 148 16.59 -0.79 -0.06
CA LEU A 148 17.72 -0.79 -1.01
C LEU A 148 17.50 0.12 -2.24
N PHE A 149 16.28 0.65 -2.41
CA PHE A 149 15.87 1.36 -3.63
C PHE A 149 15.87 2.89 -3.48
N GLY A 150 16.41 3.42 -2.37
CA GLY A 150 16.55 4.87 -2.19
C GLY A 150 15.22 5.63 -2.12
N VAL A 151 14.13 4.97 -1.69
CA VAL A 151 12.78 5.57 -1.60
C VAL A 151 12.72 6.67 -0.54
N TYR A 152 13.47 6.49 0.55
CA TYR A 152 13.41 7.34 1.74
C TYR A 152 14.64 8.22 1.89
N THR A 153 14.48 9.35 2.57
CA THR A 153 15.55 10.07 3.25
C THR A 153 15.31 10.06 4.76
N PHE A 154 16.39 10.10 5.53
CA PHE A 154 16.34 10.17 6.98
C PHE A 154 17.43 11.10 7.50
N GLY A 155 17.02 12.24 8.06
CA GLY A 155 17.92 13.24 8.61
C GLY A 155 17.19 14.12 9.63
N ASN A 156 17.90 14.66 10.62
CA ASN A 156 17.31 15.48 11.69
C ASN A 156 16.11 14.83 12.39
N LYS A 157 16.14 13.49 12.56
CA LYS A 157 15.00 12.69 13.06
C LYS A 157 13.70 12.91 12.28
N GLN A 158 13.80 13.07 10.96
CA GLN A 158 12.65 13.19 10.10
C GLN A 158 12.78 12.19 8.94
N LEU A 159 11.85 11.23 8.91
CA LEU A 159 11.71 10.30 7.79
C LEU A 159 10.81 10.90 6.69
N LYS A 160 11.28 10.88 5.44
CA LYS A 160 10.49 11.31 4.27
C LYS A 160 10.60 10.32 3.13
N VAL A 161 9.55 10.23 2.32
CA VAL A 161 9.58 9.56 1.01
C VAL A 161 9.98 10.61 -0.03
N VAL A 162 11.09 10.39 -0.72
CA VAL A 162 11.62 11.33 -1.73
C VAL A 162 11.57 10.78 -3.14
N ASN A 163 11.73 9.46 -3.30
CA ASN A 163 11.73 8.79 -4.59
C ASN A 163 10.64 7.73 -4.60
N ALA A 164 9.37 8.17 -4.56
CA ALA A 164 8.21 7.28 -4.45
C ALA A 164 8.23 6.17 -5.52
N LEU A 165 8.42 6.53 -6.79
CA LEU A 165 8.40 5.59 -7.92
C LEU A 165 9.63 4.67 -8.00
N ALA A 166 10.67 4.90 -7.18
CA ALA A 166 11.80 3.97 -7.11
C ALA A 166 11.47 2.70 -6.29
N CYS A 167 10.33 2.67 -5.60
CA CYS A 167 9.95 1.51 -4.80
C CYS A 167 9.71 0.29 -5.69
N LYS A 168 10.35 -0.84 -5.34
CA LYS A 168 10.10 -2.10 -6.05
C LYS A 168 8.63 -2.51 -5.92
N ASN A 169 7.96 -2.61 -7.06
CA ASN A 169 6.56 -3.05 -7.13
C ASN A 169 6.31 -4.33 -6.32
N ASN A 170 5.22 -4.34 -5.56
CA ASN A 170 4.79 -5.43 -4.68
C ASN A 170 5.77 -5.78 -3.55
N CYS A 171 6.71 -4.90 -3.18
CA CYS A 171 7.58 -5.08 -2.02
C CYS A 171 7.13 -4.18 -0.84
N PRO A 172 6.36 -4.70 0.14
CA PRO A 172 5.95 -3.94 1.31
C PRO A 172 6.84 -4.23 2.55
N ALA A 173 8.05 -4.77 2.33
CA ALA A 173 8.87 -5.33 3.41
C ALA A 173 9.35 -4.28 4.42
N CYS A 174 9.60 -3.03 4.01
CA CYS A 174 9.91 -1.95 4.96
C CYS A 174 8.72 -1.64 5.88
N GLY A 175 7.48 -1.80 5.42
CA GLY A 175 6.30 -1.61 6.24
C GLY A 175 6.04 -2.75 7.21
N ARG A 176 6.32 -4.00 6.80
CA ARG A 176 6.28 -5.17 7.70
C ARG A 176 7.30 -5.09 8.85
N ASN A 177 8.41 -4.37 8.65
CA ASN A 177 9.44 -4.13 9.66
C ASN A 177 9.20 -2.88 10.52
N CYS A 178 8.12 -2.12 10.26
CA CYS A 178 7.80 -0.93 11.03
C CYS A 178 7.23 -1.33 12.42
N PRO A 179 7.88 -0.98 13.53
CA PRO A 179 7.45 -1.42 14.87
C PRO A 179 6.14 -0.78 15.32
N THR A 180 5.74 0.35 14.72
CA THR A 180 4.52 1.10 15.06
C THR A 180 3.47 1.05 13.95
N SER A 181 3.69 0.23 12.91
CA SER A 181 2.79 0.13 11.75
C SER A 181 2.47 1.47 11.07
N ALA A 182 3.42 2.41 11.10
CA ALA A 182 3.29 3.74 10.51
C ALA A 182 3.46 3.75 8.98
N ILE A 183 4.00 2.70 8.37
CA ILE A 183 4.17 2.62 6.92
C ILE A 183 2.98 1.90 6.29
N ILE A 184 2.37 2.53 5.30
CA ILE A 184 1.16 2.07 4.59
C ILE A 184 1.49 1.86 3.11
N PHE A 185 0.93 0.82 2.50
CA PHE A 185 0.94 0.56 1.06
C PHE A 185 -0.50 0.48 0.56
N PRO A 186 -1.11 1.59 0.09
CA PRO A 186 -2.55 1.63 -0.24
C PRO A 186 -2.96 0.66 -1.35
N ARG A 187 -2.02 0.35 -2.25
CA ARG A 187 -2.18 -0.57 -3.38
C ARG A 187 -1.93 -2.04 -3.02
N LEU A 188 -1.66 -2.35 -1.75
CA LEU A 188 -1.49 -3.72 -1.30
C LEU A 188 -2.81 -4.49 -1.45
N LYS A 189 -2.76 -5.66 -2.10
CA LYS A 189 -3.95 -6.51 -2.30
C LYS A 189 -4.52 -7.01 -0.99
N GLU A 190 -3.65 -7.43 -0.08
CA GLU A 190 -4.01 -7.84 1.29
C GLU A 190 -4.68 -6.67 2.02
N SER A 191 -5.82 -6.94 2.67
CA SER A 191 -6.45 -5.99 3.58
C SER A 191 -5.78 -6.03 4.95
N GLY A 192 -5.80 -4.91 5.67
CA GLY A 192 -5.23 -4.80 7.00
C GLY A 192 -4.44 -3.50 7.22
N VAL A 193 -3.74 -3.43 8.37
CA VAL A 193 -3.05 -2.21 8.82
C VAL A 193 -2.01 -1.73 7.81
N LEU A 194 -1.30 -2.66 7.17
CA LEU A 194 -0.30 -2.34 6.14
C LEU A 194 -0.90 -1.77 4.86
N ALA A 195 -2.18 -2.05 4.57
CA ALA A 195 -2.92 -1.43 3.46
C ALA A 195 -3.62 -0.11 3.87
N GLY A 196 -3.61 0.21 5.16
CA GLY A 196 -4.17 1.45 5.72
C GLY A 196 -5.35 1.27 6.65
N ALA A 197 -5.70 0.05 7.08
CA ALA A 197 -6.66 -0.12 8.18
C ALA A 197 -6.14 0.53 9.47
N GLU A 198 -7.03 0.84 10.41
CA GLU A 198 -6.64 1.41 11.69
C GLU A 198 -5.81 0.40 12.50
N PRO A 199 -4.70 0.81 13.12
CA PRO A 199 -3.99 -0.04 14.07
C PRO A 199 -4.92 -0.42 15.23
N GLY A 200 -4.91 -1.68 15.65
CA GLY A 200 -5.75 -2.17 16.75
C GLY A 200 -7.19 -2.52 16.36
N SER A 201 -7.65 -2.18 15.14
CA SER A 201 -8.79 -2.91 14.56
C SER A 201 -8.29 -4.29 14.21
N GLU A 202 -8.63 -5.30 15.00
CA GLU A 202 -8.26 -6.69 14.73
C GLU A 202 -8.67 -7.03 13.29
N PRO A 203 -7.71 -7.33 12.39
CA PRO A 203 -8.07 -8.12 11.24
C PRO A 203 -8.54 -9.45 11.83
N GLN A 204 -9.80 -9.84 11.59
CA GLN A 204 -10.16 -11.25 11.71
C GLN A 204 -9.21 -11.99 10.78
N MET A 205 -8.15 -12.56 11.36
CA MET A 205 -7.34 -13.54 10.68
C MET A 205 -8.31 -14.64 10.28
N LYS A 206 -8.75 -14.64 9.02
CA LYS A 206 -9.27 -15.84 8.38
C LYS A 206 -8.11 -16.82 8.36
N GLY A 207 -8.03 -17.58 9.46
CA GLY A 207 -7.10 -18.66 9.76
C GLY A 207 -5.70 -18.53 9.15
N MET A 208 -4.74 -18.01 9.91
CA MET A 208 -3.61 -18.91 10.14
C MET A 208 -4.18 -19.96 11.08
N ALA A 209 -4.69 -21.05 10.51
CA ALA A 209 -4.52 -22.30 11.20
C ALA A 209 -3.04 -22.33 11.58
N THR A 210 -2.76 -22.38 12.88
CA THR A 210 -1.45 -22.80 13.38
C THR A 210 -1.31 -24.24 12.93
N ASP A 211 -1.04 -24.40 11.64
CA ASP A 211 -0.96 -25.69 10.99
C ASP A 211 0.26 -26.32 11.65
N LYS A 212 0.02 -27.29 12.54
CA LYS A 212 1.09 -28.04 13.22
C LYS A 212 2.09 -28.57 12.16
N ASN A 213 1.62 -28.75 10.92
CA ASN A 213 2.42 -29.07 9.75
C ASN A 213 3.42 -27.98 9.36
N LEU A 214 3.13 -26.69 9.50
CA LEU A 214 4.08 -25.63 9.16
C LEU A 214 5.22 -25.56 10.18
N ILE A 215 4.92 -25.65 11.47
CA ILE A 215 5.95 -25.67 12.52
C ILE A 215 6.80 -26.94 12.41
N SER A 216 6.20 -28.10 12.15
CA SER A 216 6.95 -29.34 11.92
C SER A 216 7.78 -29.27 10.63
N THR A 217 7.25 -28.68 9.55
CA THR A 217 7.98 -28.46 8.28
C THR A 217 9.14 -27.48 8.45
N LEU A 218 8.97 -26.39 9.21
CA LEU A 218 10.04 -25.43 9.52
C LEU A 218 11.11 -26.07 10.40
N ASN A 219 10.71 -26.87 11.39
CA ASN A 219 11.64 -27.64 12.23
C ASN A 219 12.38 -28.71 11.42
N GLN A 220 11.72 -29.40 10.49
CA GLN A 220 12.35 -30.33 9.56
C GLN A 220 13.33 -29.62 8.63
N ARG A 221 12.98 -28.45 8.07
CA ARG A 221 13.89 -27.63 7.25
C ARG A 221 15.08 -27.10 8.05
N SER A 222 14.87 -26.73 9.31
CA SER A 222 15.93 -26.34 10.25
C SER A 222 16.87 -27.52 10.58
N ALA A 223 16.32 -28.71 10.81
CA ALA A 223 17.08 -29.93 11.02
C ALA A 223 17.87 -30.34 9.76
N LEU A 224 17.24 -30.23 8.58
CA LEU A 224 17.91 -30.44 7.29
C LEU A 224 19.02 -29.41 7.05
N ARG A 225 18.85 -28.14 7.45
CA ARG A 225 19.91 -27.12 7.41
C ARG A 225 21.09 -27.45 8.32
N ARG A 226 20.86 -28.05 9.49
CA ARG A 226 21.94 -28.56 10.35
C ARG A 226 22.70 -29.72 9.70
N ASN A 227 22.06 -30.48 8.81
CA ASN A 227 22.69 -31.55 8.02
C ASN A 227 23.34 -31.05 6.70
N ILE A 228 23.27 -29.76 6.35
CA ILE A 228 23.95 -29.19 5.17
C ILE A 228 25.47 -29.14 5.36
N PHE A 229 25.94 -29.07 6.61
CA PHE A 229 27.28 -29.55 6.91
C PHE A 229 27.24 -31.08 6.80
N LYS A 230 27.42 -31.61 5.58
CA LYS A 230 27.71 -33.03 5.37
C LYS A 230 28.78 -33.40 6.40
N ALA A 231 28.50 -34.34 7.29
CA ALA A 231 29.52 -34.86 8.20
C ALA A 231 30.74 -35.26 7.36
N GLY A 232 31.91 -34.69 7.66
CA GLY A 232 33.15 -34.86 6.89
C GLY A 232 33.45 -33.81 5.81
N LEU A 233 32.56 -32.87 5.49
CA LEU A 233 32.84 -31.83 4.48
C LEU A 233 33.92 -30.84 4.94
N MET A 234 33.96 -30.55 6.24
CA MET A 234 35.01 -29.71 6.84
C MET A 234 36.35 -30.44 6.86
N ASP A 235 36.36 -31.74 7.17
CA ASP A 235 37.57 -32.56 7.18
C ASP A 235 38.16 -32.74 5.77
N MET A 236 37.30 -32.91 4.75
CA MET A 236 37.71 -32.93 3.34
C MET A 236 38.29 -31.59 2.89
N ALA A 237 37.67 -30.47 3.28
CA ALA A 237 38.16 -29.13 2.96
C ALA A 237 39.51 -28.84 3.66
N GLU A 238 39.71 -29.33 4.88
CA GLU A 238 40.97 -29.18 5.62
C GLU A 238 42.09 -30.05 5.02
N ALA A 239 41.77 -31.28 4.58
CA ALA A 239 42.71 -32.15 3.87
C ALA A 239 43.15 -31.58 2.52
N GLU A 240 42.22 -31.04 1.72
CA GLU A 240 42.55 -30.35 0.46
C GLU A 240 43.43 -29.11 0.71
N ARG A 241 43.14 -28.34 1.75
CA ARG A 241 43.95 -27.18 2.15
C ARG A 241 45.36 -27.58 2.56
N GLN A 242 45.52 -28.65 3.34
CA GLN A 242 46.84 -29.16 3.74
C GLN A 242 47.64 -29.63 2.51
N LYS A 243 47.01 -30.37 1.61
CA LYS A 243 47.63 -30.84 0.37
C LYS A 243 48.11 -29.67 -0.52
N ALA A 244 47.28 -28.64 -0.69
CA ALA A 244 47.66 -27.45 -1.44
C ALA A 244 48.81 -26.67 -0.78
N MET A 245 48.85 -26.61 0.56
CA MET A 245 49.95 -25.98 1.31
C MET A 245 51.26 -26.77 1.19
N GLU A 246 51.20 -28.10 1.13
CA GLU A 246 52.38 -28.96 0.91
C GLU A 246 52.90 -28.87 -0.53
N GLU A 247 52.00 -28.79 -1.52
CA GLU A 247 52.37 -28.56 -2.92
C GLU A 247 53.05 -27.20 -3.09
N LEU A 248 52.53 -26.14 -2.45
CA LEU A 248 53.18 -24.82 -2.42
C LEU A 248 54.55 -24.83 -1.75
N LYS A 249 54.74 -25.65 -0.69
CA LYS A 249 56.05 -25.83 -0.04
C LYS A 249 57.06 -26.61 -0.88
N LYS A 250 56.61 -27.46 -1.80
CA LYS A 250 57.47 -28.21 -2.74
C LYS A 250 57.84 -27.41 -3.99
N MET A 251 57.12 -26.32 -4.26
CA MET A 251 57.37 -25.41 -5.38
C MET A 251 58.31 -24.24 -5.03
N ASN A 252 58.64 -24.06 -3.75
CA ASN A 252 59.68 -23.16 -3.24
C ASN A 252 60.91 -23.97 -2.82
#